data_AF-A0A433UNV1-F1
#
_entry.id   AF-A0A433UNV1-F1
#
_cell.length_a   1.000
_cell.length_b   1.000
_cell.length_c   1.000
_cell.angle_alpha   90.00
_cell.angle_beta   90.00
_cell.angle_gamma   90.00
#
_symmetry.space_group_name_H-M   'P 1'
#
loop_
_entity.id
_entity.type
_entity.pdbx_description
1 polymer ?
#
loop_
_entity_poly.entity_id
_entity_poly.type
_entity_poly.pdbx_seq_one_letter_code
_entity_poly.pdbx_strand_id
1 'polypeptide(L)'
;MDTSKRRKRRCEDTIPCECGCGALIYKFGIDGRIRRFVSGHQFKGNTYGQKSYDLESIIKQAQLLQPFCACGCGEKLDIPNFLQQKGKGITSIQSHWTRHPYKKGHGNWELRTENFLANTAFIQPDALGLIYGTLLGDCSIGYPNKHSRFPRLSWTHAESQQDWLEYKAFRLAELRPKLRVTANQGYGKISVTCNTGCHPQLQEVFDIVKPSRDKKIVSMEWLNKITPEGLAWWFCDDGSLSLSPEGSPQIQLHTEGFSATENQLIATWLTAMGYPAATKFYTRSSTGKQYNYIWMGASTSRKWLADLKRYSIPAMDYKFGEGRICSPRWS
;
A
#
# COMPACT_ATOMS: atom_id res chain seq x y z
N MET A 1 -64.25 5.45 52.30
CA MET A 1 -63.54 6.67 51.82
C MET A 1 -62.95 6.40 50.45
N ASP A 2 -63.43 7.11 49.44
CA ASP A 2 -63.08 6.96 48.02
C ASP A 2 -61.58 7.25 47.77
N THR A 3 -60.81 6.20 47.42
CA THR A 3 -59.36 6.26 47.16
C THR A 3 -59.03 6.96 45.85
N SER A 4 -60.01 7.18 44.96
CA SER A 4 -59.82 7.91 43.69
C SER A 4 -59.53 9.39 43.92
N LYS A 5 -60.09 9.98 44.99
CA LYS A 5 -59.84 11.37 45.38
C LYS A 5 -58.44 11.60 45.99
N ARG A 6 -57.79 10.55 46.51
CA ARG A 6 -56.42 10.64 47.06
C ARG A 6 -55.34 10.68 45.98
N ARG A 7 -55.61 10.16 44.78
CA ARG A 7 -54.67 10.16 43.65
C ARG A 7 -54.61 11.50 42.91
N LYS A 8 -55.69 12.27 42.87
CA LYS A 8 -55.75 13.53 42.09
C LYS A 8 -55.05 14.74 42.75
N ARG A 9 -54.80 14.74 44.07
CA ARG A 9 -54.22 15.91 44.78
C ARG A 9 -52.69 15.90 44.94
N ARG A 10 -51.96 14.92 44.39
CA ARG A 10 -50.51 14.76 44.66
C ARG A 10 -49.57 15.25 43.56
N CYS A 11 -50.07 15.80 42.45
CA CYS A 11 -49.27 16.04 41.24
C CYS A 11 -49.31 17.47 40.69
N GLU A 12 -49.53 18.52 41.49
CA GLU A 12 -49.53 19.90 40.93
C GLU A 12 -48.26 20.69 41.28
N ASP A 13 -47.60 20.41 42.40
CA ASP A 13 -46.34 21.06 42.74
C ASP A 13 -45.16 20.40 42.01
N THR A 14 -44.67 21.04 40.95
CA THR A 14 -43.38 20.72 40.36
C THR A 14 -42.27 21.59 40.95
N ILE A 15 -41.14 20.97 41.27
CA ILE A 15 -39.91 21.66 41.67
C ILE A 15 -38.83 21.44 40.61
N PRO A 16 -37.91 22.40 40.41
CA PRO A 16 -36.75 22.17 39.55
C PRO A 16 -35.84 21.09 40.16
N CYS A 17 -35.25 20.27 39.30
CA CYS A 17 -34.30 19.25 39.68
C CYS A 17 -33.04 19.88 40.30
N GLU A 18 -32.67 19.45 41.51
CA GLU A 18 -31.52 19.99 42.27
C GLU A 18 -30.16 19.78 41.58
N CYS A 19 -30.09 19.00 40.49
CA CYS A 19 -28.86 18.86 39.69
C CYS A 19 -28.53 20.07 38.81
N GLY A 20 -29.42 21.07 38.73
CA GLY A 20 -29.22 22.25 37.87
C GLY A 20 -29.53 22.06 36.38
N CYS A 21 -30.12 20.93 35.96
CA CYS A 21 -30.45 20.70 34.55
C CYS A 21 -31.71 21.44 34.06
N GLY A 22 -32.42 22.16 34.94
CA GLY A 22 -33.66 22.88 34.62
C GLY A 22 -34.91 22.00 34.46
N ALA A 23 -34.81 20.67 34.55
CA ALA A 23 -35.96 19.79 34.44
C ALA A 23 -36.89 19.91 35.65
N LEU A 24 -38.20 20.05 35.41
CA LEU A 24 -39.22 20.08 36.46
C LEU A 24 -39.64 18.65 36.84
N ILE A 25 -39.72 18.36 38.14
CA ILE A 25 -40.18 17.08 38.68
C ILE A 25 -41.29 17.32 39.68
N TYR A 26 -42.23 16.38 39.78
CA TYR A 26 -43.21 16.41 40.87
C TYR A 26 -42.50 16.32 42.22
N LYS A 27 -42.84 17.25 43.11
CA LYS A 27 -42.25 17.39 44.45
C LYS A 27 -42.37 16.12 45.27
N PHE A 28 -43.43 15.33 45.07
CA PHE A 28 -43.68 14.08 45.80
C PHE A 28 -43.70 12.87 44.86
N GLY A 29 -43.04 11.79 45.28
CA GLY A 29 -43.05 10.49 44.60
C GLY A 29 -44.35 9.71 44.87
N ILE A 30 -44.50 8.58 44.18
CA ILE A 30 -45.63 7.64 44.36
C ILE A 30 -45.67 7.10 45.80
N ASP A 31 -44.51 7.00 46.43
CA ASP A 31 -44.29 6.60 47.82
C ASP A 31 -44.57 7.73 48.84
N GLY A 32 -44.89 8.94 48.38
CA GLY A 32 -45.13 10.12 49.22
C GLY A 32 -43.85 10.81 49.72
N ARG A 33 -42.66 10.37 49.30
CA ARG A 33 -41.39 11.02 49.68
C ARG A 33 -41.10 12.21 48.77
N ILE A 34 -40.43 13.23 49.30
CA ILE A 34 -39.99 14.38 48.50
C ILE A 34 -38.93 13.91 47.49
N ARG A 35 -39.17 14.17 46.20
CA ARG A 35 -38.17 13.97 45.15
C ARG A 35 -37.34 15.23 45.00
N ARG A 36 -36.02 15.08 44.97
CA ARG A 36 -35.07 16.17 44.71
C ARG A 36 -34.47 16.13 43.30
N PHE A 37 -34.47 14.96 42.69
CA PHE A 37 -33.81 14.70 41.42
C PHE A 37 -34.72 13.94 40.45
N VAL A 38 -34.53 14.20 39.15
CA VAL A 38 -35.00 13.33 38.07
C VAL A 38 -34.42 11.93 38.28
N SER A 39 -35.14 10.89 37.85
CA SER A 39 -34.62 9.51 37.90
C SER A 39 -33.29 9.44 37.13
N GLY A 40 -32.24 8.90 37.75
CA GLY A 40 -30.88 8.87 37.18
C GLY A 40 -30.01 10.09 37.48
N HIS A 41 -30.57 11.18 38.04
CA HIS A 41 -29.82 12.36 38.47
C HIS A 41 -29.43 12.32 39.97
N GLN A 42 -29.62 11.16 40.62
CA GLN A 42 -29.29 10.95 42.02
C GLN A 42 -27.77 10.81 42.16
N PHE A 43 -27.08 11.90 42.49
CA PHE A 43 -25.65 11.87 42.76
C PHE A 43 -25.37 11.18 44.10
N LYS A 44 -25.25 9.86 44.08
CA LYS A 44 -24.67 9.13 45.21
C LYS A 44 -23.15 9.40 45.24
N GLY A 45 -22.74 10.31 46.12
CA GLY A 45 -21.41 10.33 46.72
C GLY A 45 -20.21 10.49 45.78
N ASN A 46 -20.17 11.52 44.94
CA ASN A 46 -18.93 11.86 44.26
C ASN A 46 -18.68 13.37 44.29
N THR A 47 -17.52 13.75 44.83
CA THR A 47 -16.92 15.09 44.97
C THR A 47 -16.58 15.76 43.62
N TYR A 48 -17.41 15.57 42.60
CA TYR A 48 -17.19 16.05 41.23
C TYR A 48 -17.86 17.39 40.91
N GLY A 49 -18.34 18.11 41.93
CA GLY A 49 -18.93 19.45 41.77
C GLY A 49 -17.93 20.62 41.84
N GLN A 50 -16.64 20.37 42.13
CA GLN A 50 -15.67 21.45 42.41
C GLN A 50 -14.39 21.48 41.55
N LYS A 51 -14.14 20.50 40.68
CA LYS A 51 -13.01 20.60 39.74
C LYS A 51 -13.50 21.19 38.42
N SER A 52 -13.07 22.41 38.11
CA SER A 52 -13.25 23.01 36.79
C SER A 52 -12.64 22.07 35.75
N TYR A 53 -13.50 21.46 34.93
CA TYR A 53 -13.10 20.54 33.89
C TYR A 53 -12.67 21.35 32.66
N ASP A 54 -11.35 21.53 32.49
CA ASP A 54 -10.79 22.21 31.32
C ASP A 54 -10.80 21.27 30.10
N LEU A 55 -11.92 21.32 29.38
CA LEU A 55 -12.15 20.50 28.19
C LEU A 55 -11.15 20.84 27.06
N GLU A 56 -10.76 22.11 26.91
CA GLU A 56 -9.84 22.54 25.85
C GLU A 56 -8.45 21.93 26.04
N SER A 57 -7.95 21.95 27.28
CA SER A 57 -6.66 21.33 27.62
C SER A 57 -6.65 19.82 27.35
N ILE A 58 -7.74 19.12 27.69
CA ILE A 58 -7.87 17.69 27.44
C ILE A 58 -7.93 17.38 25.93
N ILE A 59 -8.66 18.16 25.14
CA ILE A 59 -8.72 17.99 23.69
C ILE A 59 -7.34 18.22 23.07
N LYS A 60 -6.62 19.26 23.49
CA LYS A 60 -5.27 19.55 23.01
C LYS A 60 -4.29 18.42 23.32
N GLN A 61 -4.34 17.86 24.53
CA GLN A 61 -3.55 16.68 24.90
C GLN A 61 -3.95 15.44 24.09
N ALA A 62 -5.25 15.22 23.88
CA ALA A 62 -5.75 14.11 23.08
C ALA A 62 -5.27 14.19 21.63
N GLN A 63 -5.29 15.38 21.00
CA GLN A 63 -4.79 15.57 19.63
C GLN A 63 -3.31 15.20 19.47
N LEU A 64 -2.49 15.48 20.51
CA LEU A 64 -1.07 15.12 20.52
C LEU A 64 -0.85 13.61 20.67
N LEU A 65 -1.68 12.95 21.48
CA LEU A 65 -1.56 11.51 21.81
C LEU A 65 -2.39 10.60 20.90
N GLN A 66 -3.11 11.17 19.94
CA GLN A 66 -4.07 10.47 19.10
C GLN A 66 -3.36 9.40 18.25
N PRO A 67 -3.63 8.10 18.47
CA PRO A 67 -2.96 7.04 17.75
C PRO A 67 -3.49 6.95 16.31
N PHE A 68 -2.69 6.34 15.45
CA PHE A 68 -3.11 5.98 14.10
C PHE A 68 -4.09 4.81 14.14
N CYS A 69 -5.02 4.81 13.20
CA CYS A 69 -5.97 3.72 13.03
C CYS A 69 -5.24 2.41 12.73
N ALA A 70 -5.53 1.36 13.49
CA ALA A 70 -4.85 0.07 13.40
C ALA A 70 -4.99 -0.63 12.04
N CYS A 71 -5.94 -0.22 11.20
CA CYS A 71 -6.05 -0.72 9.82
C CYS A 71 -4.93 -0.25 8.87
N GLY A 72 -4.08 0.70 9.29
CA GLY A 72 -2.95 1.18 8.48
C GLY A 72 -3.30 2.22 7.40
N CYS A 73 -4.49 2.85 7.45
CA CYS A 73 -4.89 3.88 6.48
C CYS A 73 -4.13 5.21 6.61
N GLY A 74 -3.34 5.39 7.66
CA GLY A 74 -2.62 6.64 7.96
C GLY A 74 -3.47 7.73 8.62
N GLU A 75 -4.77 7.49 8.82
CA GLU A 75 -5.64 8.41 9.56
C GLU A 75 -5.54 8.19 11.07
N LYS A 76 -5.74 9.25 11.85
CA LYS A 76 -5.79 9.20 13.32
C LYS A 76 -7.20 8.82 13.82
N LEU A 77 -7.29 8.19 15.00
CA LEU A 77 -8.57 7.79 15.60
C LEU A 77 -9.38 8.97 16.10
N ASP A 78 -10.69 9.00 15.85
CA ASP A 78 -11.56 10.09 16.30
C ASP A 78 -11.48 10.31 17.82
N ILE A 79 -11.50 11.58 18.26
CA ILE A 79 -11.65 11.92 19.68
C ILE A 79 -13.13 11.70 20.02
N PRO A 80 -13.49 10.82 20.97
CA PRO A 80 -14.88 10.45 21.18
C PRO A 80 -15.72 11.61 21.73
N ASN A 81 -16.76 12.03 21.00
CA ASN A 81 -17.64 13.14 21.39
C ASN A 81 -18.36 12.90 22.73
N PHE A 82 -18.68 11.65 23.08
CA PHE A 82 -19.36 11.34 24.35
C PHE A 82 -18.47 11.58 25.60
N LEU A 83 -17.16 11.81 25.42
CA LEU A 83 -16.24 12.17 26.49
C LEU A 83 -16.14 13.69 26.70
N GLN A 84 -16.69 14.49 25.79
CA GLN A 84 -16.81 15.95 25.95
C GLN A 84 -17.89 16.34 26.99
N GLN A 85 -18.78 15.41 27.35
CA GLN A 85 -19.96 15.67 28.19
C GLN A 85 -19.86 15.09 29.62
N LYS A 86 -18.82 14.32 29.94
CA LYS A 86 -18.68 13.63 31.24
C LYS A 86 -17.27 13.86 31.76
N GLY A 87 -17.12 14.19 33.05
CA GLY A 87 -15.87 14.52 33.74
C GLY A 87 -14.81 13.40 33.79
N LYS A 88 -14.44 12.87 32.62
CA LYS A 88 -13.47 11.82 32.37
C LYS A 88 -12.22 12.46 31.76
N GLY A 89 -11.05 12.14 32.30
CA GLY A 89 -9.77 12.70 31.85
C GLY A 89 -9.17 11.98 30.63
N ILE A 90 -7.98 12.43 30.24
CA ILE A 90 -7.21 11.91 29.09
C ILE A 90 -7.02 10.37 29.12
N THR A 91 -6.87 9.78 30.31
CA THR A 91 -6.74 8.33 30.50
C THR A 91 -7.97 7.55 30.01
N SER A 92 -9.16 8.14 30.10
CA SER A 92 -10.38 7.52 29.56
C SER A 92 -10.43 7.54 28.05
N ILE A 93 -9.91 8.61 27.42
CA ILE A 93 -9.78 8.71 25.96
C ILE A 93 -8.79 7.64 25.46
N GLN A 94 -7.63 7.54 26.11
CA GLN A 94 -6.63 6.51 25.78
C GLN A 94 -7.20 5.10 25.93
N SER A 95 -7.90 4.80 27.03
CA SER A 95 -8.54 3.49 27.23
C SER A 95 -9.63 3.18 26.19
N HIS A 96 -10.33 4.21 25.69
CA HIS A 96 -11.27 4.04 24.59
C HIS A 96 -10.55 3.67 23.30
N TRP A 97 -9.46 4.36 22.94
CA TRP A 97 -8.64 4.00 21.77
C TRP A 97 -8.03 2.60 21.87
N THR A 98 -7.64 2.14 23.05
CA THR A 98 -7.18 0.76 23.25
C THR A 98 -8.27 -0.26 22.95
N ARG A 99 -9.52 0.02 23.34
CA ARG A 99 -10.68 -0.88 23.11
C ARG A 99 -11.27 -0.75 21.71
N HIS A 100 -11.09 0.39 21.07
CA HIS A 100 -11.57 0.71 19.73
C HIS A 100 -10.41 1.21 18.88
N PRO A 101 -9.48 0.32 18.48
CA PRO A 101 -8.26 0.70 17.77
C PRO A 101 -8.50 1.06 16.30
N TYR A 102 -9.76 1.17 15.87
CA TYR A 102 -10.17 1.46 14.51
C TYR A 102 -11.02 2.73 14.46
N LYS A 103 -10.79 3.59 13.46
CA LYS A 103 -11.62 4.75 13.16
C LYS A 103 -13.07 4.30 12.92
N LYS A 104 -14.05 5.18 13.11
CA LYS A 104 -15.45 4.85 12.83
C LYS A 104 -15.59 4.37 11.37
N GLY A 105 -16.26 3.22 11.18
CA GLY A 105 -16.35 2.54 9.88
C GLY A 105 -15.14 1.65 9.54
N HIS A 106 -14.05 1.73 10.31
CA HIS A 106 -12.83 0.95 10.11
C HIS A 106 -12.77 -0.37 10.90
N GLY A 107 -13.82 -0.74 11.65
CA GLY A 107 -13.88 -1.97 12.46
C GLY A 107 -14.43 -3.23 11.77
N ASN A 108 -15.16 -3.12 10.65
CA ASN A 108 -15.63 -4.28 9.87
C ASN A 108 -14.58 -4.64 8.83
N TRP A 109 -13.46 -5.25 9.23
CA TRP A 109 -12.41 -5.62 8.27
C TRP A 109 -12.86 -6.77 7.37
N GLU A 110 -13.60 -7.74 7.90
CA GLU A 110 -14.13 -8.89 7.16
C GLU A 110 -15.11 -8.41 6.10
N LEU A 111 -16.14 -7.68 6.51
CA LEU A 111 -17.12 -7.12 5.58
C LEU A 111 -16.49 -6.20 4.53
N ARG A 112 -15.47 -5.41 4.89
CA ARG A 112 -14.74 -4.59 3.88
C ARG A 112 -13.85 -5.41 3.00
N THR A 113 -13.27 -6.51 3.49
CA THR A 113 -12.47 -7.39 2.65
C THR A 113 -13.36 -8.20 1.73
N GLU A 114 -14.51 -8.69 2.18
CA GLU A 114 -15.52 -9.36 1.36
C GLU A 114 -16.06 -8.40 0.31
N ASN A 115 -16.44 -7.18 0.70
CA ASN A 115 -16.85 -6.15 -0.27
C ASN A 115 -15.70 -5.78 -1.21
N PHE A 116 -14.46 -5.68 -0.72
CA PHE A 116 -13.30 -5.41 -1.56
C PHE A 116 -13.13 -6.55 -2.56
N LEU A 117 -13.08 -7.81 -2.13
CA LEU A 117 -12.97 -9.01 -2.97
C LEU A 117 -14.09 -9.08 -4.01
N ALA A 118 -15.34 -8.85 -3.59
CA ALA A 118 -16.51 -8.86 -4.46
C ALA A 118 -16.48 -7.73 -5.52
N ASN A 119 -15.80 -6.61 -5.23
CA ASN A 119 -15.67 -5.47 -6.12
C ASN A 119 -14.24 -5.31 -6.71
N THR A 120 -13.37 -6.30 -6.50
CA THR A 120 -12.01 -6.28 -7.02
C THR A 120 -12.04 -6.83 -8.43
N ALA A 121 -11.59 -6.02 -9.38
CA ALA A 121 -11.47 -6.46 -10.76
C ALA A 121 -10.47 -7.62 -10.84
N PHE A 122 -10.87 -8.70 -11.49
CA PHE A 122 -9.98 -9.82 -11.75
C PHE A 122 -8.82 -9.38 -12.65
N ILE A 123 -7.59 -9.66 -12.23
CA ILE A 123 -6.39 -9.42 -13.06
C ILE A 123 -6.40 -10.46 -14.17
N GLN A 124 -6.49 -9.98 -15.41
CA GLN A 124 -6.46 -10.84 -16.59
C GLN A 124 -5.13 -11.60 -16.72
N PRO A 125 -5.12 -12.80 -17.31
CA PRO A 125 -3.90 -13.58 -17.49
C PRO A 125 -2.79 -12.82 -18.23
N ASP A 126 -3.15 -12.02 -19.24
CA ASP A 126 -2.20 -11.21 -19.98
C ASP A 126 -1.51 -10.17 -19.08
N ALA A 127 -2.28 -9.52 -18.19
CA ALA A 127 -1.75 -8.58 -17.22
C ALA A 127 -0.85 -9.26 -16.18
N LEU A 128 -1.15 -10.50 -15.76
CA LEU A 128 -0.23 -11.29 -14.93
C LEU A 128 1.12 -11.50 -15.64
N GLY A 129 1.10 -11.78 -16.94
CA GLY A 129 2.33 -11.91 -17.73
C GLY A 129 3.19 -10.64 -17.77
N LEU A 130 2.54 -9.46 -17.84
CA LEU A 130 3.23 -8.17 -17.73
C LEU A 130 3.87 -7.99 -16.35
N ILE A 131 3.13 -8.35 -15.29
CA ILE A 131 3.59 -8.25 -13.90
C ILE A 131 4.82 -9.12 -13.68
N TYR A 132 4.81 -10.37 -14.16
CA TYR A 132 5.98 -11.24 -14.05
C TYR A 132 7.18 -10.71 -14.83
N GLY A 133 6.96 -10.10 -15.99
CA GLY A 133 8.01 -9.48 -16.80
C GLY A 133 8.68 -8.30 -16.09
N THR A 134 7.91 -7.30 -15.66
CA THR A 134 8.48 -6.12 -14.98
C THR A 134 9.06 -6.43 -13.60
N LEU A 135 8.64 -7.52 -12.94
CA LEU A 135 9.27 -7.97 -11.70
C LEU A 135 10.69 -8.52 -11.90
N LEU A 136 11.08 -8.91 -13.12
CA LEU A 136 12.49 -9.17 -13.42
C LEU A 136 13.28 -7.87 -13.53
N GLY A 137 12.60 -6.77 -13.84
CA GLY A 137 13.15 -5.43 -13.93
C GLY A 137 13.02 -4.60 -12.64
N ASP A 138 12.73 -3.31 -12.84
CA ASP A 138 12.62 -2.27 -11.82
C ASP A 138 11.45 -2.44 -10.82
N CYS A 139 10.45 -3.27 -11.14
CA CYS A 139 9.29 -3.41 -10.27
C CYS A 139 9.64 -4.23 -9.02
N SER A 140 9.01 -3.87 -7.90
CA SER A 140 9.07 -4.64 -6.65
C SER A 140 7.68 -5.09 -6.24
N ILE A 141 7.60 -6.24 -5.57
CA ILE A 141 6.39 -6.75 -4.94
C ILE A 141 6.60 -6.90 -3.43
N GLY A 142 5.61 -6.48 -2.64
CA GLY A 142 5.71 -6.54 -1.19
C GLY A 142 4.46 -6.04 -0.48
N TYR A 143 4.45 -6.26 0.84
CA TYR A 143 3.39 -5.77 1.72
C TYR A 143 3.70 -4.32 2.13
N PRO A 144 2.75 -3.38 1.98
CA PRO A 144 2.97 -1.99 2.38
C PRO A 144 3.33 -1.81 3.86
N ASN A 145 2.85 -2.70 4.72
CA ASN A 145 3.15 -2.75 6.15
C ASN A 145 2.85 -4.15 6.71
N LYS A 146 3.27 -4.40 7.96
CA LYS A 146 3.11 -5.68 8.67
C LYS A 146 1.66 -6.14 8.87
N HIS A 147 0.68 -5.25 8.70
CA HIS A 147 -0.75 -5.54 8.86
C HIS A 147 -1.47 -5.68 7.50
N SER A 148 -0.74 -5.56 6.39
CA SER A 148 -1.33 -5.68 5.06
C SER A 148 -1.64 -7.15 4.77
N ARG A 149 -2.87 -7.43 4.32
CA ARG A 149 -3.32 -8.80 3.99
C ARG A 149 -2.77 -9.30 2.66
N PHE A 150 -2.61 -8.40 1.70
CA PHE A 150 -2.19 -8.72 0.35
C PHE A 150 -1.03 -7.83 -0.09
N PRO A 151 -0.14 -8.35 -0.96
CA PRO A 151 0.95 -7.57 -1.51
C PRO A 151 0.46 -6.55 -2.54
N ARG A 152 1.33 -5.59 -2.85
CA ARG A 152 1.18 -4.62 -3.94
C ARG A 152 2.44 -4.59 -4.80
N LEU A 153 2.34 -4.02 -5.99
CA LEU A 153 3.47 -3.64 -6.84
C LEU A 153 3.93 -2.22 -6.53
N SER A 154 5.22 -1.98 -6.62
CA SER A 154 5.84 -0.66 -6.42
C SER A 154 7.03 -0.49 -7.35
N TRP A 155 7.12 0.67 -8.00
CA TRP A 155 8.12 1.01 -9.01
C TRP A 155 8.53 2.47 -8.84
N THR A 156 9.79 2.76 -9.11
CA THR A 156 10.36 4.11 -9.02
C THR A 156 11.24 4.34 -10.24
N HIS A 157 10.96 5.38 -10.99
CA HIS A 157 11.74 5.77 -12.16
C HIS A 157 12.22 7.21 -12.05
N ALA A 158 13.22 7.55 -12.85
CA ALA A 158 13.58 8.95 -13.07
C ALA A 158 12.49 9.67 -13.86
N GLU A 159 12.46 11.00 -13.76
CA GLU A 159 11.54 11.87 -14.53
C GLU A 159 11.54 11.56 -16.03
N SER A 160 12.70 11.22 -16.62
CA SER A 160 12.84 10.88 -18.04
C SER A 160 12.08 9.61 -18.47
N GLN A 161 11.59 8.81 -17.53
CA GLN A 161 10.81 7.59 -17.77
C GLN A 161 9.37 7.70 -17.22
N GLN A 162 8.88 8.91 -16.97
CA GLN A 162 7.52 9.13 -16.47
C GLN A 162 6.46 8.51 -17.40
N ASP A 163 6.54 8.75 -18.72
CA ASP A 163 5.61 8.22 -19.71
C ASP A 163 5.56 6.68 -19.68
N TRP A 164 6.69 6.03 -19.43
CA TRP A 164 6.75 4.58 -19.28
C TRP A 164 5.98 4.12 -18.04
N LEU A 165 6.15 4.82 -16.92
CA LEU A 165 5.44 4.50 -15.69
C LEU A 165 3.93 4.76 -15.81
N GLU A 166 3.52 5.82 -16.51
CA GLU A 166 2.13 6.11 -16.82
C GLU A 166 1.50 5.05 -17.72
N TYR A 167 2.22 4.59 -18.74
CA TYR A 167 1.79 3.49 -19.59
C TYR A 167 1.59 2.20 -18.79
N LYS A 168 2.54 1.83 -17.93
CA LYS A 168 2.41 0.65 -17.06
C LYS A 168 1.21 0.78 -16.11
N ALA A 169 0.97 1.98 -15.58
CA ALA A 169 -0.18 2.25 -14.73
C ALA A 169 -1.51 2.13 -15.50
N PHE A 170 -1.57 2.63 -16.74
CA PHE A 170 -2.73 2.47 -17.59
C PHE A 170 -3.02 1.00 -17.92
N ARG A 171 -1.97 0.23 -18.26
CA ARG A 171 -2.08 -1.20 -18.61
C ARG A 171 -2.42 -2.13 -17.44
N LEU A 172 -2.26 -1.65 -16.22
CA LEU A 172 -2.59 -2.39 -14.99
C LEU A 172 -3.64 -1.62 -14.16
N ALA A 173 -4.61 -0.99 -14.83
CA ALA A 173 -5.62 -0.14 -14.18
C ALA A 173 -6.45 -0.91 -13.13
N GLU A 174 -6.62 -2.23 -13.28
CA GLU A 174 -7.30 -3.12 -12.33
C GLU A 174 -6.63 -3.07 -10.94
N LEU A 175 -5.32 -2.85 -10.92
CA LEU A 175 -4.52 -2.72 -9.70
C LEU A 175 -4.60 -1.31 -9.08
N ARG A 176 -5.37 -0.38 -9.67
CA ARG A 176 -5.56 1.00 -9.22
C ARG A 176 -4.25 1.70 -8.87
N PRO A 177 -3.29 1.76 -9.82
CA PRO A 177 -1.99 2.38 -9.61
C PRO A 177 -2.12 3.85 -9.25
N LYS A 178 -1.25 4.30 -8.34
CA LYS A 178 -1.17 5.70 -7.90
C LYS A 178 0.23 6.22 -8.14
N LEU A 179 0.36 7.17 -9.05
CA LEU A 179 1.61 7.87 -9.32
C LEU A 179 1.81 9.01 -8.33
N ARG A 180 3.07 9.24 -7.95
CA ARG A 180 3.51 10.37 -7.14
C ARG A 180 4.86 10.84 -7.64
N VAL A 181 4.94 12.14 -7.88
CA VAL A 181 6.19 12.84 -8.18
C VAL A 181 6.79 13.32 -6.87
N THR A 182 8.04 12.96 -6.61
CA THR A 182 8.76 13.33 -5.37
C THR A 182 10.14 13.87 -5.69
N ALA A 183 10.64 14.78 -4.85
CA ALA A 183 12.04 15.19 -4.93
C ALA A 183 12.93 13.95 -4.71
N ASN A 184 13.90 13.73 -5.59
CA ASN A 184 14.80 12.60 -5.44
C ASN A 184 15.84 12.91 -4.35
N GLN A 185 16.09 11.95 -3.46
CA GLN A 185 17.15 12.05 -2.44
C GLN A 185 18.50 11.49 -2.94
N GLY A 186 18.56 11.00 -4.17
CA GLY A 186 19.76 10.46 -4.83
C GLY A 186 20.14 11.22 -6.11
N TYR A 187 20.44 10.49 -7.18
CA TYR A 187 20.80 11.08 -8.48
C TYR A 187 19.58 11.61 -9.25
N GLY A 188 19.64 12.87 -9.68
CA GLY A 188 18.54 13.56 -10.37
C GLY A 188 17.71 14.43 -9.42
N LYS A 189 16.85 15.28 -9.98
CA LYS A 189 16.05 16.22 -9.17
C LYS A 189 14.73 15.61 -8.70
N ILE A 190 14.16 14.73 -9.50
CA ILE A 190 12.80 14.23 -9.34
C ILE A 190 12.80 12.71 -9.57
N SER A 191 12.03 12.01 -8.74
CA SER A 191 11.66 10.61 -8.93
C SER A 191 10.15 10.49 -9.09
N VAL A 192 9.71 9.64 -10.01
CA VAL A 192 8.31 9.30 -10.18
C VAL A 192 8.11 7.90 -9.62
N THR A 193 7.28 7.81 -8.58
CA THR A 193 6.95 6.56 -7.93
C THR A 193 5.53 6.15 -8.30
N CYS A 194 5.29 4.86 -8.47
CA CYS A 194 3.95 4.31 -8.60
C CYS A 194 3.77 3.20 -7.56
N ASN A 195 2.62 3.17 -6.93
CA ASN A 195 2.23 2.07 -6.04
C ASN A 195 0.84 1.60 -6.43
N THR A 196 0.66 0.30 -6.58
CA THR A 196 -0.68 -0.25 -6.78
C THR A 196 -1.45 -0.35 -5.47
N GLY A 197 -2.76 -0.57 -5.58
CA GLY A 197 -3.53 -1.19 -4.51
C GLY A 197 -2.99 -2.58 -4.17
N CYS A 198 -3.22 -3.00 -2.93
CA CYS A 198 -3.01 -4.39 -2.53
C CYS A 198 -4.05 -5.27 -3.24
N HIS A 199 -3.65 -6.45 -3.71
CA HIS A 199 -4.55 -7.29 -4.50
C HIS A 199 -4.39 -8.78 -4.18
N PRO A 200 -5.48 -9.56 -4.00
CA PRO A 200 -5.42 -10.97 -3.64
C PRO A 200 -4.69 -11.84 -4.66
N GLN A 201 -4.93 -11.64 -5.96
CA GLN A 201 -4.21 -12.38 -7.01
C GLN A 201 -2.70 -12.08 -7.04
N LEU A 202 -2.23 -10.98 -6.42
CA LEU A 202 -0.79 -10.75 -6.27
C LEU A 202 -0.17 -11.63 -5.16
N GLN A 203 -0.97 -12.32 -4.35
CA GLN A 203 -0.48 -13.26 -3.35
C GLN A 203 0.29 -14.41 -4.02
N GLU A 204 -0.29 -15.04 -5.04
CA GLU A 204 0.37 -16.09 -5.81
C GLU A 204 1.65 -15.57 -6.48
N VAL A 205 1.57 -14.38 -7.09
CA VAL A 205 2.75 -13.71 -7.69
C VAL A 205 3.85 -13.51 -6.65
N PHE A 206 3.49 -13.05 -5.44
CA PHE A 206 4.44 -12.82 -4.35
C PHE A 206 5.08 -14.13 -3.88
N ASP A 207 4.30 -15.20 -3.74
CA ASP A 207 4.81 -16.49 -3.27
C ASP A 207 5.75 -17.13 -4.30
N ILE A 208 5.49 -16.96 -5.60
CA ILE A 208 6.37 -17.41 -6.69
C ILE A 208 7.65 -16.58 -6.75
N VAL A 209 7.55 -15.26 -6.66
CA VAL A 209 8.69 -14.34 -6.86
C VAL A 209 9.56 -14.24 -5.60
N LYS A 210 8.96 -14.32 -4.41
CA LYS A 210 9.62 -14.22 -3.11
C LYS A 210 9.20 -15.37 -2.18
N PRO A 211 9.56 -16.63 -2.50
CA PRO A 211 9.17 -17.78 -1.68
C PRO A 211 9.73 -17.71 -0.26
N SER A 212 10.88 -17.06 -0.07
CA SER A 212 11.48 -16.78 1.25
C SER A 212 11.04 -15.45 1.86
N ARG A 213 10.14 -14.71 1.21
CA ARG A 213 9.61 -13.37 1.56
C ARG A 213 10.62 -12.21 1.55
N ASP A 214 11.91 -12.47 1.62
CA ASP A 214 12.94 -11.43 1.73
C ASP A 214 13.34 -10.81 0.38
N LYS A 215 13.73 -11.65 -0.57
CA LYS A 215 14.26 -11.24 -1.88
C LYS A 215 13.59 -11.96 -3.03
N LYS A 216 13.70 -11.38 -4.22
CA LYS A 216 13.29 -12.04 -5.47
C LYS A 216 14.18 -13.29 -5.67
N ILE A 217 13.57 -14.40 -6.06
CA ILE A 217 14.26 -15.64 -6.43
C ILE A 217 13.73 -16.09 -7.78
N VAL A 218 14.59 -16.10 -8.80
CA VAL A 218 14.18 -16.51 -10.16
C VAL A 218 14.00 -18.02 -10.22
N SER A 219 12.84 -18.45 -10.70
CA SER A 219 12.46 -19.85 -10.87
C SER A 219 11.90 -20.08 -12.27
N MET A 220 11.93 -21.32 -12.75
CA MET A 220 11.33 -21.66 -14.05
C MET A 220 9.80 -21.46 -14.04
N GLU A 221 9.17 -21.64 -12.88
CA GLU A 221 7.75 -21.33 -12.67
C GLU A 221 7.45 -19.85 -12.92
N TRP A 222 8.28 -18.94 -12.39
CA TRP A 222 8.15 -17.52 -12.67
C TRP A 222 8.37 -17.24 -14.16
N LEU A 223 9.50 -17.67 -14.71
CA LEU A 223 9.89 -17.37 -16.09
C LEU A 223 8.83 -17.81 -17.10
N ASN A 224 8.23 -18.99 -16.92
CA ASN A 224 7.19 -19.52 -17.81
C ASN A 224 5.84 -18.79 -17.74
N LYS A 225 5.64 -17.89 -16.77
CA LYS A 225 4.44 -17.04 -16.69
C LYS A 225 4.60 -15.71 -17.43
N ILE A 226 5.78 -15.40 -17.98
CA ILE A 226 6.04 -14.15 -18.70
C ILE A 226 5.49 -14.23 -20.13
N THR A 227 4.66 -13.27 -20.52
CA THR A 227 4.14 -13.14 -21.89
C THR A 227 5.18 -12.46 -22.80
N PRO A 228 5.06 -12.56 -24.13
CA PRO A 228 5.93 -11.81 -25.05
C PRO A 228 5.95 -10.31 -24.77
N GLU A 229 4.82 -9.72 -24.39
CA GLU A 229 4.78 -8.33 -23.97
C GLU A 229 5.49 -8.10 -22.62
N GLY A 230 5.31 -8.99 -21.64
CA GLY A 230 6.06 -8.92 -20.39
C GLY A 230 7.58 -9.01 -20.58
N LEU A 231 8.02 -9.80 -21.57
CA LEU A 231 9.43 -9.87 -21.99
C LEU A 231 9.93 -8.53 -22.55
N ALA A 232 9.10 -7.84 -23.33
CA ALA A 232 9.41 -6.49 -23.82
C ALA A 232 9.46 -5.47 -22.68
N TRP A 233 8.56 -5.56 -21.70
CA TRP A 233 8.58 -4.69 -20.50
C TRP A 233 9.86 -4.87 -19.71
N TRP A 234 10.31 -6.12 -19.52
CA TRP A 234 11.59 -6.38 -18.87
C TRP A 234 12.77 -5.75 -19.63
N PHE A 235 12.78 -5.84 -20.96
CA PHE A 235 13.80 -5.16 -21.78
C PHE A 235 13.73 -3.64 -21.66
N CYS A 236 12.54 -3.05 -21.59
CA CYS A 236 12.37 -1.62 -21.36
C CYS A 236 12.96 -1.17 -20.01
N ASP A 237 12.73 -1.95 -18.95
CA ASP A 237 13.24 -1.69 -17.61
C ASP A 237 14.78 -1.87 -17.59
N ASP A 238 15.27 -3.09 -17.80
CA ASP A 238 16.67 -3.47 -17.55
C ASP A 238 17.46 -3.92 -18.79
N GLY A 239 16.94 -3.69 -19.99
CA GLY A 239 17.64 -3.98 -21.24
C GLY A 239 18.52 -2.83 -21.72
N SER A 240 19.62 -3.16 -22.40
CA SER A 240 20.42 -2.21 -23.15
C SER A 240 20.83 -2.78 -24.50
N LEU A 241 20.93 -1.90 -25.50
CA LEU A 241 21.35 -2.21 -26.85
C LEU A 241 22.63 -1.43 -27.18
N SER A 242 23.67 -2.15 -27.55
CA SER A 242 24.92 -1.59 -28.06
C SER A 242 25.21 -2.11 -29.46
N LEU A 243 25.94 -1.33 -30.26
CA LEU A 243 26.49 -1.77 -31.54
C LEU A 243 27.97 -2.08 -31.36
N SER A 244 28.46 -3.16 -31.96
CA SER A 244 29.91 -3.37 -32.12
C SER A 244 30.52 -2.27 -33.02
N PRO A 245 31.85 -2.13 -33.06
CA PRO A 245 32.51 -1.20 -33.98
C PRO A 245 32.10 -1.42 -35.46
N GLU A 246 31.78 -2.67 -35.82
CA GLU A 246 31.30 -3.09 -37.14
C GLU A 246 29.77 -2.89 -37.33
N GLY A 247 29.10 -2.26 -36.37
CA GLY A 247 27.65 -1.98 -36.42
C GLY A 247 26.76 -3.16 -36.02
N SER A 248 27.30 -4.24 -35.46
CA SER A 248 26.48 -5.41 -35.09
C SER A 248 25.78 -5.21 -33.73
N PRO A 249 24.44 -5.34 -33.65
CA PRO A 249 23.73 -5.14 -32.39
C PRO A 249 24.07 -6.21 -31.35
N GLN A 250 24.07 -5.82 -30.08
CA GLN A 250 24.29 -6.70 -28.95
C GLN A 250 23.40 -6.23 -27.81
N ILE A 251 22.52 -7.12 -27.34
CA ILE A 251 21.66 -6.88 -26.20
C ILE A 251 22.34 -7.36 -24.92
N GLN A 252 22.22 -6.55 -23.87
CA GLN A 252 22.52 -6.93 -22.50
C GLN A 252 21.25 -6.75 -21.66
N LEU A 253 20.95 -7.72 -20.79
CA LEU A 253 19.93 -7.56 -19.75
C LEU A 253 20.64 -7.46 -18.41
N HIS A 254 20.37 -6.38 -17.68
CA HIS A 254 20.97 -6.05 -16.41
C HIS A 254 20.33 -6.90 -15.29
N THR A 255 20.93 -8.05 -15.03
CA THR A 255 20.49 -9.05 -14.04
C THR A 255 21.46 -9.19 -12.87
N GLU A 256 22.22 -8.13 -12.59
CA GLU A 256 23.26 -8.06 -11.57
C GLU A 256 22.70 -8.25 -10.14
N GLY A 257 21.39 -8.08 -9.96
CA GLY A 257 20.67 -8.33 -8.71
C GLY A 257 20.43 -9.81 -8.40
N PHE A 258 20.59 -10.70 -9.39
CA PHE A 258 20.36 -12.14 -9.25
C PHE A 258 21.68 -12.92 -9.11
N SER A 259 21.62 -14.10 -8.51
CA SER A 259 22.79 -14.98 -8.39
C SER A 259 23.25 -15.53 -9.74
N ALA A 260 24.46 -16.10 -9.78
CA ALA A 260 24.98 -16.75 -10.98
C ALA A 260 24.07 -17.91 -11.46
N THR A 261 23.54 -18.71 -10.53
CA THR A 261 22.61 -19.81 -10.83
C THR A 261 21.31 -19.30 -11.42
N GLU A 262 20.76 -18.22 -10.88
CA GLU A 262 19.55 -17.58 -11.41
C GLU A 262 19.80 -16.99 -12.81
N ASN A 263 20.94 -16.36 -13.03
CA ASN A 263 21.35 -15.88 -14.36
C ASN A 263 21.46 -17.04 -15.37
N GLN A 264 22.04 -18.17 -14.96
CA GLN A 264 22.12 -19.35 -15.82
C GLN A 264 20.73 -19.93 -16.14
N LEU A 265 19.80 -19.90 -15.19
CA LEU A 265 18.43 -20.32 -15.40
C LEU A 265 17.73 -19.42 -16.43
N ILE A 266 17.92 -18.10 -16.32
CA ILE A 266 17.40 -17.11 -17.28
C ILE A 266 17.96 -17.36 -18.68
N ALA A 267 19.29 -17.52 -18.81
CA ALA A 267 19.93 -17.76 -20.12
C ALA A 267 19.40 -19.05 -20.77
N THR A 268 19.20 -20.09 -19.98
CA THR A 268 18.65 -21.38 -20.44
C THR A 268 17.21 -21.23 -20.92
N TRP A 269 16.37 -20.53 -20.14
CA TRP A 269 14.97 -20.24 -20.50
C TRP A 269 14.87 -19.42 -21.80
N LEU A 270 15.63 -18.32 -21.92
CA LEU A 270 15.66 -17.52 -23.13
C LEU A 270 16.11 -18.31 -24.36
N THR A 271 17.13 -19.16 -24.20
CA THR A 271 17.61 -20.03 -25.28
C THR A 271 16.53 -21.01 -25.72
N ALA A 272 15.79 -21.60 -24.78
CA ALA A 272 14.66 -22.49 -25.06
C ALA A 272 13.51 -21.78 -25.79
N MET A 273 13.31 -20.47 -25.55
CA MET A 273 12.35 -19.63 -26.29
C MET A 273 12.82 -19.24 -27.70
N GLY A 274 14.02 -19.66 -28.11
CA GLY A 274 14.59 -19.30 -29.41
C GLY A 274 15.37 -17.97 -29.39
N TYR A 275 15.78 -17.50 -28.20
CA TYR A 275 16.72 -16.39 -28.04
C TYR A 275 18.02 -16.88 -27.39
N PRO A 276 18.96 -17.45 -28.17
CA PRO A 276 20.24 -17.90 -27.64
C PRO A 276 20.94 -16.80 -26.84
N ALA A 277 21.13 -17.06 -25.55
CA ALA A 277 21.63 -16.11 -24.57
C ALA A 277 22.71 -16.76 -23.71
N ALA A 278 23.67 -15.96 -23.23
CA ALA A 278 24.76 -16.42 -22.39
C ALA A 278 24.87 -15.57 -21.13
N THR A 279 25.26 -16.19 -20.03
CA THR A 279 25.66 -15.48 -18.81
C THR A 279 27.05 -14.91 -19.01
N LYS A 280 27.22 -13.61 -18.79
CA LYS A 280 28.52 -12.95 -18.70
C LYS A 280 28.67 -12.32 -17.32
N PHE A 281 29.89 -11.92 -16.99
CA PHE A 281 30.16 -11.24 -15.73
C PHE A 281 31.19 -10.13 -15.90
N TYR A 282 31.21 -9.22 -14.92
CA TYR A 282 32.29 -8.27 -14.72
C TYR A 282 32.60 -8.15 -13.23
N THR A 283 33.82 -7.74 -12.92
CA THR A 283 34.26 -7.49 -11.54
C THR A 283 34.27 -5.99 -11.30
N ARG A 284 33.53 -5.52 -10.29
CA ARG A 284 33.56 -4.11 -9.90
C ARG A 284 34.90 -3.80 -9.24
N SER A 285 35.71 -2.97 -9.90
CA SER A 285 37.08 -2.62 -9.46
C SER A 285 37.14 -2.15 -8.01
N SER A 286 36.16 -1.35 -7.56
CA SER A 286 36.16 -0.77 -6.22
C SER A 286 35.91 -1.78 -5.08
N THR A 287 35.28 -2.92 -5.37
CA THR A 287 34.89 -3.89 -4.32
C THR A 287 35.38 -5.32 -4.58
N GLY A 288 35.93 -5.60 -5.76
CA GLY A 288 36.23 -6.95 -6.21
C GLY A 288 35.00 -7.85 -6.38
N LYS A 289 33.78 -7.29 -6.27
CA LYS A 289 32.54 -8.06 -6.34
C LYS A 289 32.21 -8.37 -7.80
N GLN A 290 31.94 -9.63 -8.08
CA GLN A 290 31.48 -10.07 -9.39
C GLN A 290 29.98 -9.85 -9.53
N TYR A 291 29.58 -9.33 -10.69
CA TYR A 291 28.19 -9.14 -11.09
C TYR A 291 27.95 -9.89 -12.40
N ASN A 292 26.84 -10.61 -12.48
CA ASN A 292 26.45 -11.38 -13.66
C ASN A 292 25.35 -10.66 -14.41
N TYR A 293 25.37 -10.78 -15.74
CA TYR A 293 24.36 -10.20 -16.62
C TYR A 293 24.09 -11.16 -17.80
N ILE A 294 22.96 -11.00 -18.47
CA ILE A 294 22.64 -11.77 -19.67
C ILE A 294 23.13 -11.03 -20.91
N TRP A 295 23.76 -11.74 -21.83
CA TRP A 295 24.23 -11.22 -23.10
C TRP A 295 23.65 -12.00 -24.27
N MET A 296 23.28 -11.29 -25.34
CA MET A 296 22.81 -11.85 -26.60
C MET A 296 23.65 -11.33 -27.77
N GLY A 297 24.02 -12.25 -28.67
CA GLY A 297 24.76 -11.93 -29.88
C GLY A 297 23.91 -11.24 -30.96
N ALA A 298 24.52 -10.90 -32.09
CA ALA A 298 23.88 -10.06 -33.10
C ALA A 298 22.68 -10.68 -33.81
N SER A 299 22.72 -11.97 -34.11
CA SER A 299 21.58 -12.69 -34.68
C SER A 299 20.39 -12.70 -33.72
N THR A 300 20.62 -13.10 -32.46
CA THR A 300 19.59 -13.08 -31.42
C THR A 300 19.05 -11.68 -31.16
N SER A 301 19.93 -10.68 -31.10
CA SER A 301 19.53 -9.28 -30.85
C SER A 301 18.63 -8.75 -31.96
N ARG A 302 18.94 -9.02 -33.24
CA ARG A 302 18.06 -8.65 -34.36
C ARG A 302 16.68 -9.30 -34.25
N LYS A 303 16.63 -10.60 -33.92
CA LYS A 303 15.38 -11.33 -33.71
C LYS A 303 14.57 -10.73 -32.57
N TRP A 304 15.20 -10.50 -31.43
CA TRP A 304 14.58 -9.89 -30.24
C TRP A 304 13.94 -8.53 -30.57
N LEU A 305 14.68 -7.66 -31.25
CA LEU A 305 14.19 -6.35 -31.65
C LEU A 305 13.00 -6.46 -32.61
N ALA A 306 13.07 -7.35 -33.61
CA ALA A 306 11.98 -7.56 -34.56
C ALA A 306 10.70 -8.07 -33.88
N ASP A 307 10.83 -9.02 -32.95
CA ASP A 307 9.68 -9.67 -32.31
C ASP A 307 9.02 -8.79 -31.25
N LEU A 308 9.81 -8.02 -30.50
CA LEU A 308 9.34 -7.31 -29.31
C LEU A 308 9.08 -5.83 -29.51
N LYS A 309 9.59 -5.20 -30.59
CA LYS A 309 9.42 -3.74 -30.83
C LYS A 309 7.96 -3.30 -30.85
N ARG A 310 7.04 -4.15 -31.32
CA ARG A 310 5.60 -3.85 -31.36
C ARG A 310 4.97 -3.58 -29.99
N TYR A 311 5.65 -3.97 -28.91
CA TYR A 311 5.23 -3.78 -27.53
C TYR A 311 5.89 -2.56 -26.86
N SER A 312 6.81 -1.88 -27.56
CA SER A 312 7.39 -0.62 -27.12
C SER A 312 6.38 0.52 -27.25
N ILE A 313 6.58 1.55 -26.43
CA ILE A 313 5.91 2.84 -26.59
C ILE A 313 6.93 3.87 -27.12
N PRO A 314 6.49 4.99 -27.72
CA PRO A 314 7.40 6.02 -28.23
C PRO A 314 8.47 6.47 -27.22
N ALA A 315 8.10 6.61 -25.95
CA ALA A 315 9.04 7.00 -24.89
C ALA A 315 10.15 5.98 -24.61
N MET A 316 10.00 4.71 -25.04
CA MET A 316 10.96 3.63 -24.87
C MET A 316 11.61 3.17 -26.18
N ASP A 317 11.25 3.75 -27.32
CA ASP A 317 11.76 3.35 -28.64
C ASP A 317 13.28 3.50 -28.77
N TYR A 318 13.89 4.37 -27.98
CA TYR A 318 15.35 4.50 -27.92
C TYR A 318 16.06 3.21 -27.47
N LYS A 319 15.38 2.30 -26.75
CA LYS A 319 15.90 0.96 -26.40
C LYS A 319 15.91 0.00 -27.59
N PHE A 320 15.06 0.26 -28.59
CA PHE A 320 14.87 -0.56 -29.79
C PHE A 320 15.46 0.06 -31.07
N GLY A 321 16.09 1.23 -30.98
CA GLY A 321 16.61 2.02 -32.10
C GLY A 321 18.10 1.79 -32.41
N GLU A 322 18.74 2.82 -32.99
CA GLU A 322 20.18 2.84 -33.30
C GLU A 322 20.98 2.75 -31.99
N GLY A 323 21.43 1.53 -31.66
CA GLY A 323 22.18 1.27 -30.43
C GLY A 323 23.40 2.19 -30.28
N ARG A 324 23.87 2.38 -29.06
CA ARG A 324 25.11 3.13 -28.83
C ARG A 324 26.29 2.34 -29.40
N ILE A 325 27.13 2.95 -30.21
CA ILE A 325 28.37 2.32 -30.67
C ILE A 325 29.26 2.10 -29.44
N CYS A 326 29.56 0.84 -29.13
CA CYS A 326 30.56 0.50 -28.12
C CYS A 326 31.92 0.97 -28.64
N SER A 327 32.52 1.94 -27.95
CA SER A 327 33.93 2.26 -28.13
C SER A 327 34.76 0.97 -27.94
N PRO A 328 35.78 0.70 -28.76
CA PRO A 328 36.60 -0.48 -28.58
C PRO A 328 37.13 -0.51 -27.14
N ARG A 329 36.78 -1.56 -26.39
CA ARG A 329 37.47 -1.85 -25.13
C ARG A 329 38.87 -2.28 -25.55
N TRP A 330 39.84 -1.39 -25.37
CA TRP A 330 41.25 -1.71 -25.55
C TRP A 330 41.57 -2.99 -24.77
N SER A 331 42.09 -3.96 -25.51
CA SER A 331 42.37 -5.35 -25.14
C SER A 331 43.18 -5.49 -23.86
#